data_AF-A0A7V5GT64-F1
#
_entry.id   AF-A0A7V5GT64-F1
#
_cell.length_a   1.000
_cell.length_b   1.000
_cell.length_c   1.000
_cell.angle_alpha   90.00
_cell.angle_beta   90.00
_cell.angle_gamma   90.00
#
_symmetry.space_group_name_H-M   'P 1'
#
loop_
_entity.id
_entity.type
_entity.pdbx_description
1 polymer ?
#
loop_
_entity_poly.entity_id
_entity_poly.type
_entity_poly.pdbx_seq_one_letter_code
_entity_poly.pdbx_strand_id
1 'polypeptide(L)'
;PDIVMVGEIRDSETAKIAVEAALTGHLVLSTLHTNDAPGALPRLIDMGVEPFLVASSIGGVLAQRLVRRICSACKVEYEASEALLKTMEMEGEKVKLYKGEGCRACSNTGYKGRAGIYEILTMNEEIRALVTANASADEIRRAGIKAGMKTLRQDGIRKALEGITTIEEVMRVTAAID
;
A
#
# COMPACT_ATOMS: atom_id res chain seq x y z
N PRO A 1 -6.68 -26.87 -11.48
CA PRO A 1 -5.99 -26.65 -10.20
C PRO A 1 -6.95 -25.94 -9.24
N ASP A 2 -6.68 -25.86 -7.93
CA ASP A 2 -7.55 -25.04 -7.04
C ASP A 2 -6.97 -23.64 -6.82
N ILE A 3 -5.63 -23.56 -6.72
CA ILE A 3 -4.87 -22.32 -6.51
C ILE A 3 -3.69 -22.30 -7.49
N VAL A 4 -3.46 -21.16 -8.14
CA VAL A 4 -2.34 -20.91 -9.04
C VAL A 4 -1.56 -19.71 -8.53
N MET A 5 -0.24 -19.83 -8.43
CA MET A 5 0.65 -18.71 -8.12
C MET A 5 1.48 -18.38 -9.36
N VAL A 6 1.29 -17.18 -9.89
CA VAL A 6 2.15 -16.60 -10.93
C VAL A 6 3.15 -15.71 -10.21
N GLY A 7 4.45 -15.95 -10.40
CA GLY A 7 5.48 -15.21 -9.66
C GLY A 7 5.35 -13.69 -9.87
N GLU A 8 5.25 -13.26 -11.12
CA GLU A 8 5.12 -11.86 -11.50
C GLU A 8 4.47 -11.73 -12.89
N ILE A 9 3.56 -10.79 -13.07
CA ILE A 9 3.02 -10.41 -14.38
C ILE A 9 3.89 -9.30 -14.96
N ARG A 10 4.71 -9.63 -15.96
CA ARG A 10 5.63 -8.69 -16.62
C ARG A 10 5.18 -8.24 -18.00
N ASP A 11 4.34 -9.04 -18.65
CA ASP A 11 3.91 -8.86 -20.03
C ASP A 11 2.43 -9.16 -20.20
N SER A 12 1.90 -8.74 -21.35
CA SER A 12 0.48 -8.86 -21.72
C SER A 12 0.02 -10.32 -21.82
N GLU A 13 0.89 -11.22 -22.28
CA GLU A 13 0.59 -12.64 -22.41
C GLU A 13 0.35 -13.26 -21.03
N THR A 14 1.28 -13.06 -20.10
CA THR A 14 1.18 -13.56 -18.73
C THR A 14 -0.05 -12.97 -18.01
N ALA A 15 -0.33 -11.69 -18.23
CA ALA A 15 -1.51 -11.03 -17.66
C ALA A 15 -2.82 -11.69 -18.12
N LYS A 16 -2.95 -11.94 -19.43
CA LYS A 16 -4.14 -12.57 -20.02
C LYS A 16 -4.35 -13.99 -19.51
N ILE A 17 -3.30 -14.81 -19.51
CA ILE A 17 -3.36 -16.19 -19.01
C ILE A 17 -3.77 -16.22 -17.54
N ALA A 18 -3.21 -15.33 -16.71
CA ALA A 18 -3.56 -15.26 -15.29
C ALA A 18 -5.04 -14.90 -15.07
N VAL A 19 -5.56 -13.94 -15.84
CA VAL A 19 -6.96 -13.51 -15.78
C VAL A 19 -7.91 -14.59 -16.29
N GLU A 20 -7.58 -15.27 -17.38
CA GLU A 20 -8.35 -16.42 -17.90
C GLU A 20 -8.38 -17.58 -16.89
N ALA A 21 -7.26 -17.88 -16.26
CA ALA A 21 -7.20 -18.88 -15.19
C ALA A 21 -8.13 -18.50 -14.01
N ALA A 22 -8.17 -17.23 -13.63
CA ALA A 22 -9.07 -16.75 -12.57
C ALA A 22 -10.56 -16.89 -12.97
N LEU A 23 -10.91 -16.58 -14.22
CA LEU A 23 -12.29 -16.67 -14.73
C LEU A 23 -12.79 -18.12 -14.87
N THR A 24 -11.89 -19.08 -15.01
CA THR A 24 -12.23 -20.51 -15.02
C THR A 24 -12.42 -21.10 -13.61
N GLY A 25 -12.41 -20.27 -12.57
CA GLY A 25 -12.72 -20.67 -11.19
C GLY A 25 -11.51 -20.97 -10.32
N HIS A 26 -10.30 -20.66 -10.77
CA HIS A 26 -9.08 -20.83 -9.97
C HIS A 26 -8.83 -19.60 -9.10
N LEU A 27 -8.34 -19.80 -7.87
CA LEU A 27 -7.75 -18.70 -7.13
C LEU A 27 -6.36 -18.40 -7.69
N VAL A 28 -6.17 -17.22 -8.28
CA VAL A 28 -4.88 -16.80 -8.84
C VAL A 28 -4.24 -15.74 -7.95
N LEU A 29 -3.01 -16.02 -7.51
CA LEU A 29 -2.16 -15.06 -6.80
C LEU A 29 -1.03 -14.64 -7.73
N SER A 30 -0.78 -13.34 -7.84
CA SER A 30 0.32 -12.82 -8.64
C SER A 30 0.91 -11.55 -8.06
N THR A 31 2.04 -11.12 -8.60
CA THR A 31 2.67 -9.84 -8.27
C THR A 31 2.77 -8.94 -9.50
N LEU A 32 2.71 -7.63 -9.26
CA LEU A 32 2.83 -6.61 -10.30
C LEU A 32 3.56 -5.40 -9.71
N HIS A 33 4.46 -4.80 -10.48
CA HIS A 33 5.16 -3.60 -10.06
C HIS A 33 4.31 -2.35 -10.28
N THR A 34 3.68 -1.88 -9.21
CA THR A 34 2.94 -0.63 -9.15
C THR A 34 3.26 0.14 -7.87
N ASN A 35 2.94 1.44 -7.84
CA ASN A 35 3.26 2.29 -6.69
C ASN A 35 2.32 2.09 -5.50
N ASP A 36 1.10 1.62 -5.78
CA ASP A 36 -0.04 1.50 -4.87
C ASP A 36 -1.10 0.53 -5.44
N ALA A 37 -2.13 0.22 -4.66
CA ALA A 37 -3.13 -0.78 -5.04
C ALA A 37 -4.07 -0.31 -6.18
N PRO A 38 -4.60 0.94 -6.16
CA PRO A 38 -5.42 1.46 -7.26
C PRO A 38 -4.71 1.44 -8.61
N GLY A 39 -3.41 1.76 -8.66
CA GLY A 39 -2.62 1.80 -9.88
C GLY A 39 -2.45 0.44 -10.57
N ALA A 40 -2.68 -0.67 -9.87
CA ALA A 40 -2.60 -2.00 -10.47
C ALA A 40 -3.71 -2.26 -11.50
N LEU A 41 -4.90 -1.68 -11.33
CA LEU A 41 -6.04 -1.95 -12.21
C LEU A 41 -5.84 -1.31 -13.59
N PRO A 42 -5.53 0.01 -13.71
CA PRO A 42 -5.18 0.60 -15.00
C PRO A 42 -3.93 -0.04 -15.61
N ARG A 43 -2.94 -0.45 -14.80
CA ARG A 43 -1.73 -1.11 -15.32
C ARG A 43 -2.04 -2.41 -16.06
N LEU A 44 -2.99 -3.22 -15.59
CA LEU A 44 -3.42 -4.43 -16.30
C LEU A 44 -4.13 -4.08 -17.61
N ILE A 45 -4.91 -3.00 -17.64
CA ILE A 45 -5.56 -2.49 -18.86
C ILE A 45 -4.51 -2.02 -19.87
N ASP A 46 -3.49 -1.27 -19.42
CA ASP A 46 -2.36 -0.84 -20.26
C ASP A 46 -1.57 -2.02 -20.83
N MET A 47 -1.57 -3.17 -20.14
CA MET A 47 -0.98 -4.43 -20.60
C MET A 47 -1.92 -5.19 -21.57
N GLY A 48 -3.05 -4.60 -21.96
CA GLY A 48 -3.97 -5.16 -22.96
C GLY A 48 -4.95 -6.19 -22.41
N VAL A 49 -5.21 -6.19 -21.10
CA VAL A 49 -6.34 -6.93 -20.52
C VAL A 49 -7.60 -6.06 -20.64
N GLU A 50 -8.67 -6.62 -21.19
CA GLU A 50 -9.92 -5.89 -21.36
C GLU A 50 -10.49 -5.42 -20.00
N PRO A 51 -10.97 -4.17 -19.87
CA PRO A 51 -11.44 -3.62 -18.60
C PRO A 51 -12.50 -4.49 -17.89
N PHE A 52 -13.42 -5.09 -18.64
CA PHE A 52 -14.44 -5.97 -18.07
C PHE A 52 -13.86 -7.26 -17.48
N LEU A 53 -12.74 -7.78 -18.04
CA LEU A 53 -12.04 -8.95 -17.50
C LEU A 53 -11.32 -8.58 -16.20
N VAL A 54 -10.68 -7.42 -16.15
CA VAL A 54 -10.07 -6.87 -14.91
C VAL A 54 -11.14 -6.72 -13.82
N ALA A 55 -12.27 -6.10 -14.15
CA ALA A 55 -13.36 -5.86 -13.21
C ALA A 55 -14.05 -7.14 -12.72
N SER A 56 -14.07 -8.21 -13.52
CA SER A 56 -14.73 -9.47 -13.15
C SER A 56 -13.81 -10.48 -12.46
N SER A 57 -12.54 -10.54 -12.86
CA SER A 57 -11.57 -11.54 -12.37
C SER A 57 -10.84 -11.16 -11.08
N ILE A 58 -10.64 -9.87 -10.81
CA ILE A 58 -9.87 -9.42 -9.65
C ILE A 58 -10.76 -9.37 -8.41
N GLY A 59 -10.35 -10.07 -7.35
CA GLY A 59 -10.98 -9.99 -6.03
C GLY A 59 -10.50 -8.80 -5.19
N GLY A 60 -9.21 -8.46 -5.32
CA GLY A 60 -8.60 -7.33 -4.64
C GLY A 60 -7.12 -7.20 -4.98
N VAL A 61 -6.54 -6.08 -4.58
CA VAL A 61 -5.13 -5.76 -4.79
C VAL A 61 -4.52 -5.35 -3.45
N LEU A 62 -3.37 -5.93 -3.12
CA LEU A 62 -2.57 -5.53 -1.97
C LEU A 62 -1.30 -4.86 -2.47
N ALA A 63 -1.10 -3.60 -2.08
CA ALA A 63 0.18 -2.92 -2.18
C ALA A 63 0.88 -2.97 -0.81
N GLN A 64 2.20 -3.18 -0.83
CA GLN A 64 3.01 -3.14 0.38
C GLN A 64 4.29 -2.34 0.17
N ARG A 65 4.79 -1.75 1.25
CA ARG A 65 6.17 -1.26 1.35
C ARG A 65 6.77 -1.66 2.68
N LEU A 66 8.10 -1.61 2.79
CA LEU A 66 8.82 -1.90 4.02
C LEU A 66 9.37 -0.61 4.62
N VAL A 67 9.02 -0.36 5.88
CA VAL A 67 9.63 0.67 6.73
C VAL A 67 10.64 0.04 7.67
N ARG A 68 11.70 0.76 8.02
CA ARG A 68 12.60 0.39 9.10
C ARG A 68 11.90 0.51 10.46
N ARG A 69 12.14 -0.44 11.37
CA ARG A 69 11.61 -0.38 12.74
C ARG A 69 12.53 0.42 13.64
N ILE A 70 11.97 1.21 14.57
CA ILE A 70 12.76 1.89 15.60
C ILE A 70 13.49 0.84 16.43
N CYS A 71 14.77 1.09 16.73
CA CYS A 71 15.54 0.22 17.61
C CYS A 71 14.94 0.23 19.03
N SER A 72 14.56 -0.94 19.54
CA SER A 72 13.98 -1.06 20.89
C SER A 72 14.94 -0.69 22.02
N ALA A 73 16.27 -0.74 21.78
CA ALA A 73 17.28 -0.46 22.81
C ALA A 73 17.58 1.04 23.00
N CYS A 74 17.25 1.89 22.01
CA CYS A 74 17.48 3.34 22.08
C CYS A 74 16.26 4.15 21.63
N LYS A 75 15.06 3.56 21.77
CA LYS A 75 13.78 4.23 21.48
C LYS A 75 13.53 5.31 22.52
N VAL A 76 13.28 6.52 22.05
CA VAL A 76 12.89 7.67 22.88
C VAL A 76 11.61 8.28 22.35
N GLU A 77 10.82 8.86 23.26
CA GLU A 77 9.60 9.60 22.96
C GLU A 77 9.92 11.09 22.77
N TYR A 78 9.19 11.75 21.87
CA TYR A 78 9.21 13.21 21.72
C TYR A 78 7.83 13.73 21.32
N GLU A 79 7.54 15.00 21.63
CA GLU A 79 6.32 15.66 21.17
C GLU A 79 6.45 16.07 19.70
N ALA A 80 5.42 15.76 18.90
CA ALA A 80 5.38 16.13 17.49
C ALA A 80 5.40 17.65 17.34
N SER A 81 6.24 18.16 16.42
CA SER A 81 6.21 19.56 16.05
C SER A 81 4.99 19.86 15.18
N GLU A 82 4.58 21.13 15.13
CA GLU A 82 3.48 21.60 14.24
C GLU A 82 3.67 21.18 12.78
N ALA A 83 4.92 21.18 12.30
CA ALA A 83 5.23 20.73 10.94
C ALA A 83 4.95 19.23 10.74
N LEU A 84 5.26 18.40 11.74
CA LEU A 84 4.96 16.95 11.69
C LEU A 84 3.46 16.69 11.82
N LEU A 85 2.76 17.42 12.70
CA LEU A 85 1.30 17.34 12.85
C LEU A 85 0.60 17.67 11.52
N LYS A 86 1.01 18.75 10.84
CA LYS A 86 0.51 19.09 9.51
C LYS A 86 0.76 18.00 8.48
N THR A 87 1.93 17.38 8.49
CA THR A 87 2.25 16.28 7.56
C THR A 87 1.42 15.03 7.84
N MET A 88 0.92 14.88 9.06
CA MET A 88 0.07 13.77 9.48
C MET A 88 -1.43 14.08 9.41
N GLU A 89 -1.81 15.31 9.03
CA GLU A 89 -3.20 15.80 9.06
C GLU A 89 -3.81 15.73 10.47
N MET A 90 -3.02 16.09 11.49
CA MET A 90 -3.36 16.05 12.91
C MET A 90 -3.08 17.40 13.61
N GLU A 91 -3.21 18.53 12.89
CA GLU A 91 -3.01 19.86 13.47
C GLU A 91 -3.91 20.11 14.68
N GLY A 92 -3.35 20.75 15.71
CA GLY A 92 -4.06 21.02 16.97
C GLY A 92 -4.12 19.86 17.95
N GLU A 93 -3.60 18.68 17.59
CA GLU A 93 -3.49 17.54 18.50
C GLU A 93 -2.15 17.53 19.25
N LYS A 94 -2.17 17.01 20.50
CA LYS A 94 -0.93 16.69 21.23
C LYS A 94 -0.53 15.26 20.94
N VAL A 95 0.35 15.08 19.97
CA VAL A 95 0.81 13.76 19.53
C VAL A 95 2.21 13.46 20.05
N LYS A 96 2.38 12.27 20.60
CA LYS A 96 3.68 11.71 20.97
C LYS A 96 4.18 10.81 19.83
N LEU A 97 5.42 11.03 19.42
CA LEU A 97 6.12 10.24 18.42
C LEU A 97 7.38 9.62 19.02
N TYR A 98 7.99 8.72 18.27
CA TYR A 98 9.15 7.98 18.73
C TYR A 98 10.25 7.99 17.68
N LYS A 99 11.50 7.98 18.16
CA LYS A 99 12.70 7.84 17.32
C LYS A 99 13.75 6.99 18.03
N GLY A 100 14.72 6.49 17.28
CA GLY A 100 15.91 5.87 17.85
C GLY A 100 17.07 6.84 17.89
N GLU A 101 17.70 7.05 19.04
CA GLU A 101 18.85 7.97 19.16
C GLU A 101 20.17 7.40 18.60
N GLY A 102 20.17 6.10 18.30
CA GLY A 102 21.36 5.37 17.88
C GLY A 102 22.09 4.73 19.06
N CYS A 103 22.44 3.46 18.92
CA CYS A 103 23.24 2.73 19.90
C CYS A 103 24.02 1.61 19.23
N ARG A 104 24.89 0.94 19.99
CA ARG A 104 25.67 -0.22 19.51
C ARG A 104 24.78 -1.34 18.94
N ALA A 105 23.60 -1.58 19.49
CA ALA A 105 22.71 -2.67 19.07
C ALA A 105 22.11 -2.47 17.67
N CYS A 106 22.05 -1.23 17.19
CA CYS A 106 21.57 -0.85 15.86
C CYS A 106 22.65 -0.19 15.00
N SER A 107 23.93 -0.33 15.37
CA SER A 107 25.06 0.31 14.70
C SER A 107 24.88 1.83 14.54
N ASN A 108 24.38 2.49 15.58
CA ASN A 108 24.09 3.94 15.63
C ASN A 108 23.11 4.47 14.58
N THR A 109 22.32 3.60 13.94
CA THR A 109 21.33 4.04 12.93
C THR A 109 20.00 4.54 13.51
N GLY A 110 19.66 4.17 14.74
CA GLY A 110 18.33 4.37 15.33
C GLY A 110 17.28 3.34 14.89
N TYR A 111 17.61 2.42 13.96
CA TYR A 111 16.68 1.44 13.41
C TYR A 111 17.18 0.00 13.51
N LYS A 112 16.28 -0.96 13.75
CA LYS A 112 16.61 -2.39 13.72
C LYS A 112 15.43 -3.23 13.26
N GLY A 113 15.60 -3.93 12.13
CA GLY A 113 14.54 -4.71 11.50
C GLY A 113 13.60 -3.87 10.63
N ARG A 114 12.55 -4.51 10.11
CA ARG A 114 11.57 -3.90 9.20
C ARG A 114 10.15 -4.26 9.62
N ALA A 115 9.19 -3.43 9.24
CA ALA A 115 7.77 -3.70 9.29
C ALA A 115 7.15 -3.41 7.92
N GLY A 116 6.12 -4.17 7.54
CA GLY A 116 5.32 -3.84 6.36
C GLY A 116 4.37 -2.71 6.66
N ILE A 117 4.07 -1.89 5.66
CA ILE A 117 2.88 -1.04 5.58
C ILE A 117 2.05 -1.51 4.41
N TYR A 118 0.73 -1.53 4.58
CA TYR A 118 -0.18 -2.21 3.65
C TYR A 118 -1.33 -1.31 3.21
N GLU A 119 -1.70 -1.47 1.95
CA GLU A 119 -2.88 -0.85 1.36
C GLU A 119 -3.63 -1.95 0.61
N ILE A 120 -4.90 -2.14 0.95
CA ILE A 120 -5.71 -3.26 0.45
C ILE A 120 -6.95 -2.69 -0.22
N LEU A 121 -6.98 -2.74 -1.54
CA LEU A 121 -8.14 -2.39 -2.35
C LEU A 121 -8.98 -3.65 -2.59
N THR A 122 -10.23 -3.64 -2.15
CA THR A 122 -11.18 -4.75 -2.38
C THR A 122 -12.15 -4.38 -3.49
N MET A 123 -12.43 -5.30 -4.41
CA MET A 123 -13.34 -5.04 -5.53
C MET A 123 -14.81 -5.08 -5.12
N ASN A 124 -15.40 -3.90 -4.88
CA ASN A 124 -16.84 -3.69 -4.73
C ASN A 124 -17.48 -3.23 -6.05
N GLU A 125 -18.80 -3.02 -6.05
CA GLU A 125 -19.56 -2.60 -7.25
C GLU A 125 -19.09 -1.25 -7.81
N GLU A 126 -18.82 -0.25 -6.96
CA GLU A 126 -18.35 1.08 -7.37
C GLU A 126 -16.98 1.00 -8.08
N ILE A 127 -16.03 0.24 -7.51
CA ILE A 127 -14.72 0.05 -8.14
C ILE A 127 -14.84 -0.74 -9.45
N ARG A 128 -15.71 -1.77 -9.52
CA ARG A 128 -15.91 -2.55 -10.76
C ARG A 128 -16.46 -1.67 -11.88
N ALA A 129 -17.39 -0.78 -11.56
CA ALA A 129 -17.92 0.20 -12.50
C ALA A 129 -16.84 1.16 -12.99
N LEU A 130 -16.03 1.71 -12.08
CA LEU A 130 -14.91 2.61 -12.42
C LEU A 130 -13.88 1.93 -13.32
N VAL A 131 -13.47 0.69 -13.02
CA VAL A 131 -12.54 -0.08 -13.85
C VAL A 131 -13.11 -0.31 -15.24
N THR A 132 -14.39 -0.71 -15.33
CA THR A 132 -15.07 -0.95 -16.61
C THR A 132 -15.19 0.33 -17.45
N ALA A 133 -15.39 1.48 -16.80
CA ALA A 133 -15.39 2.79 -17.42
C ALA A 133 -13.98 3.33 -17.74
N ASN A 134 -12.93 2.54 -17.49
CA ASN A 134 -11.53 2.90 -17.69
C ASN A 134 -11.13 4.18 -16.91
N ALA A 135 -11.63 4.32 -15.68
CA ALA A 135 -11.34 5.45 -14.81
C ALA A 135 -9.87 5.49 -14.38
N SER A 136 -9.42 6.68 -13.99
CA SER A 136 -8.06 6.89 -13.51
C SER A 136 -7.80 6.20 -12.16
N ALA A 137 -6.51 5.96 -11.86
CA ALA A 137 -6.10 5.42 -10.57
C ALA A 137 -6.57 6.29 -9.38
N ASP A 138 -6.67 7.61 -9.55
CA ASP A 138 -7.09 8.53 -8.50
C ASP A 138 -8.60 8.47 -8.23
N GLU A 139 -9.42 8.28 -9.27
CA GLU A 139 -10.85 8.03 -9.10
C GLU A 139 -11.09 6.72 -8.35
N ILE A 140 -10.38 5.65 -8.74
CA ILE A 140 -10.40 4.35 -8.06
C ILE A 140 -9.92 4.50 -6.61
N ARG A 141 -8.85 5.26 -6.36
CA ARG A 141 -8.33 5.52 -5.01
C ARG A 141 -9.37 6.20 -4.13
N ARG A 142 -10.01 7.27 -4.61
CA ARG A 142 -11.05 7.99 -3.86
C ARG A 142 -12.21 7.08 -3.48
N ALA A 143 -12.69 6.28 -4.43
CA ALA A 143 -13.73 5.29 -4.17
C ALA A 143 -13.27 4.20 -3.17
N GLY A 144 -12.02 3.74 -3.27
CA GLY A 144 -11.44 2.80 -2.33
C GLY A 144 -11.39 3.35 -0.91
N ILE A 145 -10.90 4.59 -0.73
CA ILE A 145 -10.82 5.28 0.56
C ILE A 145 -12.23 5.46 1.14
N LYS A 146 -13.18 5.90 0.33
CA LYS A 146 -14.61 6.02 0.71
C LYS A 146 -15.20 4.68 1.17
N ALA A 147 -14.76 3.57 0.56
CA ALA A 147 -15.13 2.21 0.94
C ALA A 147 -14.33 1.63 2.13
N GLY A 148 -13.46 2.43 2.77
CA GLY A 148 -12.72 2.05 3.97
C GLY A 148 -11.28 1.57 3.73
N MET A 149 -10.77 1.64 2.49
CA MET A 149 -9.36 1.38 2.22
C MET A 149 -8.47 2.36 3.00
N LYS A 150 -7.50 1.83 3.72
CA LYS A 150 -6.41 2.61 4.31
C LYS A 150 -5.24 2.66 3.35
N THR A 151 -4.71 3.85 3.13
CA THR A 151 -3.58 4.04 2.22
C THR A 151 -2.27 3.61 2.86
N LEU A 152 -1.23 3.38 2.06
CA LEU A 152 0.11 3.08 2.57
C LEU A 152 0.59 4.14 3.59
N ARG A 153 0.30 5.42 3.31
CA ARG A 153 0.66 6.53 4.19
C ARG A 153 -0.13 6.49 5.50
N GLN A 154 -1.43 6.27 5.45
CA GLN A 154 -2.27 6.18 6.65
C GLN A 154 -1.86 5.01 7.55
N ASP A 155 -1.60 3.83 6.98
CA ASP A 155 -1.12 2.67 7.74
C ASP A 155 0.30 2.93 8.32
N GLY A 156 1.15 3.63 7.57
CA GLY A 156 2.45 4.08 8.05
C GLY A 156 2.36 5.05 9.22
N ILE A 157 1.53 6.09 9.12
CA ILE A 157 1.31 7.08 10.19
C ILE A 157 0.79 6.38 11.45
N ARG A 158 -0.20 5.48 11.32
CA ARG A 158 -0.69 4.66 12.44
C ARG A 158 0.45 3.91 13.13
N LYS A 159 1.33 3.26 12.36
CA LYS A 159 2.50 2.55 12.91
C LYS A 159 3.56 3.47 13.52
N ALA A 160 3.66 4.72 13.05
CA ALA A 160 4.53 5.73 13.66
C ALA A 160 3.99 6.18 15.03
N LEU A 161 2.67 6.38 15.13
CA LEU A 161 1.97 6.67 16.38
C LEU A 161 2.12 5.53 17.41
N GLU A 162 2.11 4.28 16.96
CA GLU A 162 2.40 3.09 17.79
C GLU A 162 3.90 2.96 18.15
N GLY A 163 4.75 3.81 17.59
CA GLY A 163 6.20 3.80 17.79
C GLY A 163 6.88 2.55 17.23
N ILE A 164 6.34 1.96 16.16
CA ILE A 164 6.95 0.87 15.42
C ILE A 164 8.01 1.41 14.45
N THR A 165 7.69 2.51 13.77
CA THR A 165 8.55 3.23 12.82
C THR A 165 8.57 4.72 13.18
N THR A 166 9.41 5.51 12.52
CA THR A 166 9.39 6.97 12.61
C THR A 166 8.51 7.57 11.51
N ILE A 167 8.07 8.82 11.70
CA ILE A 167 7.30 9.53 10.67
C ILE A 167 8.16 9.85 9.45
N GLU A 168 9.43 10.17 9.64
CA GLU A 168 10.40 10.42 8.57
C GLU A 168 10.55 9.18 7.67
N GLU A 169 10.56 8.00 8.28
CA GLU A 169 10.64 6.75 7.53
C GLU A 169 9.37 6.48 6.71
N VAL A 170 8.19 6.79 7.25
CA VAL A 170 6.93 6.68 6.52
C VAL A 170 6.95 7.62 5.31
N MET A 171 7.35 8.89 5.51
CA MET A 171 7.42 9.88 4.45
C MET A 171 8.43 9.51 3.37
N ARG A 172 9.57 8.92 3.76
CA ARG A 172 10.61 8.45 2.83
C ARG A 172 10.09 7.34 1.90
N VAL A 173 9.25 6.43 2.41
CA VAL A 173 8.82 5.26 1.64
C VAL A 173 7.46 5.41 1.00
N THR A 174 6.66 6.43 1.31
CA THR A 174 5.32 6.61 0.70
C THR A 174 5.31 7.88 -0.16
N ALA A 175 4.35 7.99 -1.09
CA ALA A 175 4.07 9.26 -1.78
C ALA A 175 3.03 10.07 -0.99
N ALA A 176 3.06 11.39 -1.14
CA ALA A 176 1.90 12.20 -0.75
C ALA A 176 0.73 11.81 -1.65
N ILE A 177 -0.46 11.83 -1.08
CA ILE A 177 -1.69 11.65 -1.83
C ILE A 177 -2.26 13.06 -1.93
N ASP A 178 -2.24 13.60 -3.15
CA ASP A 178 -2.83 14.91 -3.46
C ASP A 178 -4.36 14.81 -3.61
#